data_AF-A0A1B6HBN4-F1
#
_entry.id   AF-A0A1B6HBN4-F1
#
_cell.length_a   1.000
_cell.length_b   1.000
_cell.length_c   1.000
_cell.angle_alpha   90.00
_cell.angle_beta   90.00
_cell.angle_gamma   90.00
#
_symmetry.space_group_name_H-M   'P 1'
#
loop_
_entity.id
_entity.type
_entity.pdbx_description
1 polymer ?
#
loop_
_entity_poly.entity_id
_entity_poly.type
_entity_poly.pdbx_seq_one_letter_code
_entity_poly.pdbx_strand_id
1 'polypeptide(L)'
;ERLIPELNKIISEKGLKINKNDRCYQLWLPPAVAKNVMVELQSELYMMPLDANHTEMVNKHWEYSGPGTSLIIKETLTHNGGLGVLFRENDTFAGWAVEQHYGGIGMLYIHPEYRRQGYATELVKGMVSRLVDREIDPFALIEEHNQPSRLLFQRLKFESICMVHWIRVQ
;
A
#
# COMPACT_ATOMS: atom_id res chain seq x y z
N GLU A 1 3.02 0.22 20.49
CA GLU A 1 2.07 0.09 21.63
C GLU A 1 2.53 0.81 22.91
N ARG A 2 3.81 0.77 23.31
CA ARG A 2 4.32 1.41 24.55
C ARG A 2 3.87 2.87 24.77
N LEU A 3 3.74 3.67 23.72
CA LEU A 3 3.40 5.10 23.81
C LEU A 3 1.88 5.38 23.82
N ILE A 4 1.03 4.38 23.58
CA ILE A 4 -0.42 4.57 23.50
C ILE A 4 -1.02 5.10 24.81
N PRO A 5 -0.63 4.62 26.01
CA PRO A 5 -1.15 5.17 27.26
C PRO A 5 -0.81 6.65 27.45
N GLU A 6 0.42 7.07 27.13
CA GLU A 6 0.85 8.46 27.26
C GLU A 6 0.15 9.36 26.23
N LEU A 7 -0.01 8.85 24.99
CA LEU A 7 -0.76 9.56 23.97
C LEU A 7 -2.22 9.79 24.40
N ASN A 8 -2.88 8.77 24.94
CA ASN A 8 -4.27 8.89 25.45
C ASN A 8 -4.38 9.91 26.58
N LYS A 9 -3.38 9.95 27.47
CA LYS A 9 -3.29 10.97 28.53
C LYS A 9 -3.19 12.38 27.94
N ILE A 10 -2.26 12.61 27.00
CA ILE A 10 -2.09 13.92 26.34
C ILE A 10 -3.38 14.35 25.62
N ILE A 11 -4.05 13.42 24.93
CA ILE A 11 -5.32 13.68 24.24
C ILE A 11 -6.39 14.14 25.25
N SER A 12 -6.52 13.42 26.37
CA SER A 12 -7.47 13.76 27.43
C SER A 12 -7.14 15.10 28.09
N GLU A 13 -5.87 15.37 28.40
CA GLU A 13 -5.42 16.64 29.01
C GLU A 13 -5.69 17.84 28.10
N LYS A 14 -5.64 17.65 26.78
CA LYS A 14 -5.99 18.67 25.80
C LYS A 14 -7.50 18.81 25.53
N GLY A 15 -8.33 18.01 26.20
CA GLY A 15 -9.79 18.00 25.99
C GLY A 15 -10.21 17.47 24.62
N LEU A 16 -9.32 16.77 23.91
CA LEU A 16 -9.58 16.19 22.60
C LEU A 16 -10.24 14.81 22.74
N LYS A 17 -10.93 14.37 21.69
CA LYS A 17 -11.52 13.03 21.61
C LYS A 17 -10.94 12.24 20.45
N ILE A 18 -10.61 10.97 20.68
CA ILE A 18 -10.26 10.04 19.61
C ILE A 18 -11.54 9.74 18.83
N ASN A 19 -11.55 10.05 17.54
CA ASN A 19 -12.65 9.73 16.65
C ASN A 19 -12.34 8.52 15.75
N LYS A 20 -11.06 8.18 15.55
CA LYS A 20 -10.63 6.99 14.80
C LYS A 20 -9.30 6.45 15.33
N ASN A 21 -9.14 5.13 15.34
CA ASN A 21 -7.91 4.43 15.69
C ASN A 21 -7.76 3.20 14.78
N ASP A 22 -7.15 3.40 13.60
CA ASP A 22 -6.91 2.31 12.66
C ASP A 22 -5.66 1.54 13.07
N ARG A 23 -5.80 0.23 13.21
CA ARG A 23 -4.71 -0.67 13.60
C ARG A 23 -4.20 -1.40 12.38
N CYS A 24 -2.89 -1.25 12.11
CA CYS A 24 -2.22 -1.88 10.98
C CYS A 24 -1.06 -2.75 11.45
N TYR A 25 -0.94 -3.93 10.88
CA TYR A 25 0.29 -4.71 10.94
C TYR A 25 1.31 -4.08 9.99
N GLN A 26 2.48 -3.72 10.53
CA GLN A 26 3.64 -3.45 9.69
C GLN A 26 4.27 -4.76 9.29
N LEU A 27 4.21 -5.06 8.00
CA LEU A 27 4.81 -6.24 7.40
C LEU A 27 6.05 -5.86 6.62
N TRP A 28 7.17 -6.54 6.84
CA TRP A 28 8.46 -6.29 6.18
C TRP A 28 8.94 -7.54 5.45
N LEU A 29 9.55 -7.37 4.28
CA LEU A 29 10.15 -8.46 3.53
C LEU A 29 11.66 -8.50 3.79
N PRO A 30 12.19 -9.59 4.39
CA PRO A 30 13.63 -9.68 4.62
C PRO A 30 14.45 -9.50 3.33
N PRO A 31 15.55 -8.73 3.33
CA PRO A 31 16.36 -8.47 2.14
C PRO A 31 16.84 -9.73 1.41
N ALA A 32 17.15 -10.79 2.16
CA ALA A 32 17.56 -12.08 1.59
C ALA A 32 16.46 -12.72 0.74
N VAL A 33 15.18 -12.46 1.05
CA VAL A 33 14.04 -12.91 0.25
C VAL A 33 13.75 -11.91 -0.86
N ALA A 34 13.75 -10.61 -0.54
CA ALA A 34 13.40 -9.53 -1.47
C ALA A 34 14.25 -9.54 -2.75
N LYS A 35 15.56 -9.78 -2.62
CA LYS A 35 16.51 -9.84 -3.76
C LYS A 35 16.23 -10.96 -4.77
N ASN A 36 15.47 -11.97 -4.37
CA ASN A 36 15.17 -13.14 -5.19
C ASN A 36 13.74 -13.12 -5.74
N VAL A 37 13.00 -12.02 -5.54
CA VAL A 37 11.64 -11.89 -6.03
C VAL A 37 11.65 -11.71 -7.54
N MET A 38 10.88 -12.55 -8.24
CA MET A 38 10.68 -12.48 -9.68
C MET A 38 9.21 -12.26 -10.01
N VAL A 39 8.97 -11.36 -10.97
CA VAL A 39 7.64 -11.09 -11.53
C VAL A 39 7.36 -12.08 -12.66
N GLU A 40 6.25 -12.79 -12.56
CA GLU A 40 5.75 -13.76 -13.53
C GLU A 40 4.37 -13.30 -14.01
N LEU A 41 4.39 -12.27 -14.86
CA LEU A 41 3.16 -11.68 -15.37
C LEU A 41 2.66 -12.44 -16.61
N GLN A 42 1.34 -12.64 -16.68
CA GLN A 42 0.71 -13.26 -17.85
C GLN A 42 0.96 -12.43 -19.12
N SER A 43 1.06 -13.09 -20.27
CA SER A 43 1.53 -12.47 -21.53
C SER A 43 0.68 -11.29 -22.02
N GLU A 44 -0.61 -11.34 -21.73
CA GLU A 44 -1.62 -10.34 -22.06
C GLU A 44 -1.53 -9.09 -21.18
N LEU A 45 -0.70 -9.12 -20.13
CA LEU A 45 -0.52 -8.02 -19.20
C LEU A 45 0.86 -7.37 -19.34
N TYR A 46 0.95 -6.13 -18.87
CA TYR A 46 2.21 -5.42 -18.65
C TYR A 46 2.13 -4.55 -17.41
N MET A 47 3.29 -4.16 -16.88
CA MET A 47 3.38 -3.18 -15.79
C MET A 47 3.82 -1.82 -16.30
N MET A 48 3.24 -0.77 -15.73
CA MET A 48 3.54 0.61 -16.07
C MET A 48 3.79 1.44 -14.80
N PRO A 49 4.80 2.32 -14.78
CA PRO A 49 4.97 3.31 -13.71
C PRO A 49 3.76 4.23 -13.59
N LEU A 50 3.40 4.59 -12.36
CA LEU A 50 2.40 5.61 -12.09
C LEU A 50 3.05 6.95 -11.77
N ASP A 51 2.36 8.02 -12.16
CA ASP A 51 2.71 9.42 -11.93
C ASP A 51 1.49 10.23 -11.48
N ALA A 52 1.65 11.55 -11.37
CA ALA A 52 0.59 12.46 -10.95
C ALA A 52 -0.68 12.43 -11.81
N ASN A 53 -0.61 12.01 -13.08
CA ASN A 53 -1.78 11.93 -13.96
C ASN A 53 -2.76 10.83 -13.51
N HIS A 54 -2.29 9.88 -12.71
CA HIS A 54 -3.08 8.77 -12.19
C HIS A 54 -3.81 9.10 -10.87
N THR A 55 -3.69 10.34 -10.39
CA THR A 55 -4.24 10.77 -9.08
C THR A 55 -5.73 10.49 -8.95
N GLU A 56 -6.53 10.85 -9.96
CA GLU A 56 -7.99 10.69 -9.90
C GLU A 56 -8.38 9.22 -9.80
N MET A 57 -7.74 8.36 -10.61
CA MET A 57 -7.96 6.91 -10.61
C MET A 57 -7.70 6.32 -9.22
N VAL A 58 -6.56 6.65 -8.61
CA VAL A 58 -6.18 6.15 -7.28
C VAL A 58 -7.12 6.70 -6.21
N ASN A 59 -7.36 8.02 -6.20
CA ASN A 59 -8.19 8.67 -5.19
C ASN A 59 -9.63 8.15 -5.21
N LYS A 60 -10.21 7.92 -6.39
CA LYS A 60 -11.59 7.44 -6.54
C LYS A 60 -11.84 6.08 -5.86
N HIS A 61 -10.85 5.21 -5.81
CA HIS A 61 -10.99 3.84 -5.27
C HIS A 61 -10.34 3.67 -3.90
N TRP A 62 -9.74 4.71 -3.34
CA TRP A 62 -9.15 4.64 -2.03
C TRP A 62 -10.22 4.78 -0.95
N GLU A 63 -10.30 3.80 -0.05
CA GLU A 63 -11.28 3.74 1.04
C GLU A 63 -11.25 4.97 1.97
N TYR A 64 -10.08 5.60 2.08
CA TYR A 64 -9.88 6.81 2.89
C TYR A 64 -9.97 8.12 2.13
N SER A 65 -10.41 8.07 0.87
CA SER A 65 -10.61 9.28 0.08
C SER A 65 -11.62 10.22 0.72
N GLY A 66 -11.36 11.52 0.60
CA GLY A 66 -12.17 12.57 1.20
C GLY A 66 -11.65 13.95 0.84
N PRO A 67 -12.19 15.02 1.46
CA PRO A 67 -11.70 16.38 1.23
C PRO A 67 -10.18 16.48 1.46
N GLY A 68 -9.45 16.93 0.45
CA GLY A 68 -8.00 17.14 0.50
C GLY A 68 -7.12 15.92 0.17
N THR A 69 -7.66 14.69 0.09
CA THR A 69 -6.83 13.49 -0.16
C THR A 69 -6.23 13.45 -1.56
N SER A 70 -6.92 14.03 -2.55
CA SER A 70 -6.42 14.11 -3.92
C SER A 70 -5.07 14.82 -4.02
N LEU A 71 -4.87 15.90 -3.24
CA LEU A 71 -3.58 16.60 -3.19
C LEU A 71 -2.48 15.69 -2.61
N ILE A 72 -2.78 14.99 -1.51
CA ILE A 72 -1.83 14.06 -0.87
C ILE A 72 -1.43 12.94 -1.83
N ILE A 73 -2.40 12.36 -2.55
CA ILE A 73 -2.16 11.30 -3.54
C ILE A 73 -1.34 11.84 -4.70
N LYS A 74 -1.64 13.05 -5.20
CA LYS A 74 -0.87 13.69 -6.27
C LYS A 74 0.58 13.87 -5.88
N GLU A 75 0.84 14.41 -4.69
CA GLU A 75 2.21 14.59 -4.17
C GLU A 75 2.91 13.25 -3.98
N THR A 76 2.22 12.24 -3.44
CA THR A 76 2.76 10.88 -3.29
C THR A 76 3.16 10.28 -4.63
N LEU A 77 2.30 10.35 -5.64
CA LEU A 77 2.58 9.85 -6.99
C LEU A 77 3.67 10.64 -7.72
N THR A 78 3.77 11.94 -7.45
CA THR A 78 4.80 12.80 -8.06
C THR A 78 6.19 12.43 -7.56
N HIS A 79 6.33 12.17 -6.26
CA HIS A 79 7.63 11.97 -5.62
C HIS A 79 8.05 10.50 -5.55
N ASN A 80 7.10 9.59 -5.34
CA ASN A 80 7.38 8.18 -5.10
C ASN A 80 6.92 7.30 -6.28
N GLY A 81 5.78 7.67 -6.88
CA GLY A 81 5.14 6.94 -7.96
C GLY A 81 4.50 5.63 -7.48
N GLY A 82 4.41 4.68 -8.39
CA GLY A 82 3.80 3.38 -8.14
C GLY A 82 3.90 2.50 -9.38
N LEU A 83 3.16 1.39 -9.36
CA LEU A 83 3.01 0.51 -10.51
C LEU A 83 1.53 0.21 -10.74
N GLY A 84 1.15 0.19 -12.02
CA GLY A 84 -0.09 -0.41 -12.50
C GLY A 84 0.17 -1.71 -13.23
N VAL A 85 -0.81 -2.61 -13.21
CA VAL A 85 -0.91 -3.75 -14.13
C VAL A 85 -2.04 -3.48 -15.09
N LEU A 86 -1.78 -3.60 -16.39
CA LEU A 86 -2.71 -3.27 -17.47
C LEU A 86 -2.78 -4.38 -18.51
N PHE A 87 -3.92 -4.50 -19.19
CA PHE A 87 -4.07 -5.35 -20.37
C PHE A 87 -3.43 -4.71 -21.60
N ARG A 88 -2.60 -5.47 -22.32
CA ARG A 88 -1.91 -5.01 -23.54
C ARG A 88 -2.85 -4.67 -24.69
N GLU A 89 -4.03 -5.29 -24.74
CA GLU A 89 -4.97 -5.10 -25.84
C GLU A 89 -5.51 -3.66 -25.92
N ASN A 90 -5.69 -3.01 -24.77
CA ASN A 90 -6.44 -1.75 -24.68
C ASN A 90 -5.98 -0.80 -23.57
N ASP A 91 -4.84 -1.08 -22.93
CA ASP A 91 -4.28 -0.30 -21.81
C ASP A 91 -5.26 -0.13 -20.64
N THR A 92 -6.15 -1.11 -20.42
CA THR A 92 -7.07 -1.07 -19.28
C THR A 92 -6.35 -1.52 -18.01
N PHE A 93 -6.44 -0.71 -16.95
CA PHE A 93 -5.93 -1.08 -15.63
C PHE A 93 -6.68 -2.28 -15.05
N ALA A 94 -5.94 -3.34 -14.75
CA ALA A 94 -6.43 -4.41 -13.89
C ALA A 94 -6.29 -4.02 -12.41
N GLY A 95 -5.29 -3.21 -12.07
CA GLY A 95 -5.06 -2.71 -10.72
C GLY A 95 -3.73 -1.97 -10.57
N TRP A 96 -3.43 -1.52 -9.35
CA TRP A 96 -2.24 -0.72 -9.03
C TRP A 96 -1.83 -0.79 -7.56
N ALA A 97 -0.61 -0.35 -7.29
CA ALA A 97 -0.07 -0.10 -5.96
C ALA A 97 0.81 1.16 -5.99
N VAL A 98 0.85 1.88 -4.88
CA VAL A 98 1.56 3.16 -4.75
C VAL A 98 2.56 3.06 -3.62
N GLU A 99 3.76 3.61 -3.83
CA GLU A 99 4.72 3.81 -2.74
C GLU A 99 4.27 5.01 -1.91
N GLN A 100 3.77 4.73 -0.70
CA GLN A 100 3.17 5.72 0.16
C GLN A 100 4.20 6.75 0.65
N HIS A 101 3.73 7.88 1.17
CA HIS A 101 4.58 8.93 1.75
C HIS A 101 5.52 8.43 2.87
N TYR A 102 5.21 7.29 3.51
CA TYR A 102 6.09 6.64 4.48
C TYR A 102 7.07 5.63 3.86
N GLY A 103 7.10 5.46 2.54
CA GLY A 103 8.02 4.58 1.80
C GLY A 103 7.54 3.13 1.59
N GLY A 104 6.43 2.74 2.22
CA GLY A 104 5.89 1.38 2.10
C GLY A 104 4.91 1.22 0.94
N ILE A 105 4.64 -0.04 0.58
CA ILE A 105 3.65 -0.42 -0.42
C ILE A 105 2.26 -0.20 0.16
N GLY A 106 1.45 0.62 -0.49
CA GLY A 106 0.08 0.90 -0.07
C GLY A 106 -0.83 1.28 -1.23
N MET A 107 -2.07 1.65 -0.92
CA MET A 107 -3.14 1.87 -1.92
C MET A 107 -3.22 0.74 -2.96
N LEU A 108 -2.94 -0.49 -2.52
CA LEU A 108 -3.02 -1.68 -3.37
C LEU A 108 -4.49 -1.92 -3.72
N TYR A 109 -4.79 -1.96 -5.00
CA TYR A 109 -6.13 -2.18 -5.50
C TYR A 109 -6.11 -3.04 -6.76
N ILE A 110 -7.02 -4.01 -6.82
CA ILE A 110 -7.35 -4.76 -8.03
C ILE A 110 -8.85 -4.58 -8.27
N HIS A 111 -9.19 -4.21 -9.50
CA HIS A 111 -10.58 -4.11 -9.95
C HIS A 111 -11.34 -5.42 -9.67
N PRO A 112 -12.55 -5.36 -9.09
CA PRO A 112 -13.29 -6.55 -8.64
C PRO A 112 -13.37 -7.69 -9.67
N GLU A 113 -13.61 -7.35 -10.93
CA GLU A 113 -13.73 -8.27 -12.07
C GLU A 113 -12.43 -9.02 -12.41
N TYR A 114 -11.27 -8.51 -11.98
CA TYR A 114 -9.95 -9.09 -12.24
C TYR A 114 -9.30 -9.72 -11.00
N ARG A 115 -10.05 -9.84 -9.89
CA ARG A 115 -9.54 -10.45 -8.65
C ARG A 115 -9.40 -11.96 -8.81
N ARG A 116 -8.57 -12.54 -7.93
CA ARG A 116 -8.28 -13.99 -7.85
C ARG A 116 -7.55 -14.59 -9.06
N GLN A 117 -7.03 -13.75 -9.97
CA GLN A 117 -6.18 -14.15 -11.09
C GLN A 117 -4.66 -14.03 -10.82
N GLY A 118 -4.27 -13.73 -9.58
CA GLY A 118 -2.85 -13.58 -9.20
C GLY A 118 -2.27 -12.18 -9.42
N TYR A 119 -3.01 -11.23 -10.01
CA TYR A 119 -2.48 -9.91 -10.38
C TYR A 119 -1.94 -9.11 -9.19
N ALA A 120 -2.58 -9.19 -8.03
CA ALA A 120 -2.08 -8.54 -6.81
C ALA A 120 -0.72 -9.10 -6.38
N THR A 121 -0.48 -10.41 -6.56
CA THR A 121 0.80 -11.05 -6.24
C THR A 121 1.91 -10.49 -7.11
N GLU A 122 1.69 -10.47 -8.42
CA GLU A 122 2.70 -9.99 -9.36
C GLU A 122 2.94 -8.49 -9.20
N LEU A 123 1.88 -7.71 -8.97
CA LEU A 123 2.00 -6.29 -8.70
C LEU A 123 2.81 -5.99 -7.41
N VAL A 124 2.58 -6.73 -6.32
CA VAL A 124 3.39 -6.57 -5.10
C VAL A 124 4.85 -6.97 -5.34
N LYS A 125 5.10 -8.05 -6.10
CA LYS A 125 6.46 -8.43 -6.50
C LYS A 125 7.14 -7.36 -7.34
N GLY A 126 6.41 -6.72 -8.26
CA GLY A 126 6.91 -5.59 -9.05
C GLY A 126 7.28 -4.39 -8.17
N MET A 127 6.45 -4.08 -7.18
CA MET A 127 6.76 -3.03 -6.20
C MET A 127 7.98 -3.39 -5.34
N VAL A 128 8.12 -4.65 -4.93
CA VAL A 128 9.33 -5.15 -4.25
C VAL A 128 10.57 -4.93 -5.10
N SER A 129 10.55 -5.33 -6.38
CA SER A 129 11.68 -5.11 -7.30
C SER A 129 12.04 -3.63 -7.38
N ARG A 130 11.03 -2.77 -7.58
CA ARG A 130 11.24 -1.30 -7.65
C ARG A 130 11.88 -0.73 -6.40
N LEU A 131 11.50 -1.20 -5.21
CA LEU A 131 12.07 -0.74 -3.93
C LEU A 131 13.50 -1.27 -3.75
N VAL A 132 13.75 -2.55 -4.07
CA VAL A 132 15.08 -3.17 -4.01
C VAL A 132 16.07 -2.49 -4.95
N ASP A 133 15.65 -2.15 -6.17
CA ASP A 133 16.47 -1.42 -7.16
C ASP A 133 16.91 -0.03 -6.65
N ARG A 134 16.18 0.52 -5.67
CA ARG A 134 16.46 1.79 -5.00
C ARG A 134 17.09 1.62 -3.62
N GLU A 135 17.52 0.41 -3.28
CA GLU A 135 18.11 0.07 -1.98
C GLU A 135 17.17 0.33 -0.78
N ILE A 136 15.86 0.20 -1.00
CA ILE A 136 14.83 0.37 0.04
C ILE A 136 14.26 -1.01 0.40
N ASP A 137 14.25 -1.31 1.70
CA ASP A 137 13.62 -2.51 2.24
C ASP A 137 12.10 -2.48 2.02
N PRO A 138 11.51 -3.46 1.33
CA PRO A 138 10.08 -3.48 1.10
C PRO A 138 9.29 -3.74 2.38
N PHE A 139 8.28 -2.91 2.63
CA PHE A 139 7.33 -3.13 3.70
C PHE A 139 5.95 -2.58 3.33
N ALA A 140 4.93 -2.96 4.09
CA ALA A 140 3.57 -2.46 3.94
C ALA A 140 2.89 -2.30 5.31
N LEU A 141 1.93 -1.38 5.39
CA LEU A 141 1.01 -1.29 6.52
C LEU A 141 -0.33 -1.86 6.09
N ILE A 142 -0.73 -2.97 6.69
CA ILE A 142 -1.98 -3.65 6.35
C ILE A 142 -2.89 -3.65 7.55
N GLU A 143 -4.09 -3.14 7.37
CA GLU A 143 -5.10 -3.10 8.42
C GLU A 143 -5.41 -4.47 8.99
N GLU A 144 -5.68 -4.48 10.29
CA GLU A 144 -5.92 -5.71 11.06
C GLU A 144 -7.04 -6.55 10.46
N HIS A 145 -8.10 -5.91 9.98
CA HIS A 145 -9.26 -6.57 9.39
C HIS A 145 -9.10 -6.88 7.89
N ASN A 146 -8.07 -6.37 7.22
CA ASN A 146 -7.82 -6.64 5.80
C ASN A 146 -7.12 -7.99 5.61
N GLN A 147 -7.85 -9.06 5.92
CA GLN A 147 -7.39 -10.44 5.82
C GLN A 147 -6.90 -10.82 4.41
N PRO A 148 -7.55 -10.40 3.29
CA PRO A 148 -7.05 -10.72 1.95
C PRO A 148 -5.63 -10.22 1.70
N SER A 149 -5.34 -8.96 2.05
CA SER A 149 -4.00 -8.40 1.89
C SER A 149 -3.00 -9.03 2.86
N ARG A 150 -3.38 -9.26 4.12
CA ARG A 150 -2.50 -9.98 5.08
C ARG A 150 -2.05 -11.33 4.56
N LEU A 151 -2.99 -12.14 4.06
CA LEU A 151 -2.68 -13.47 3.52
C LEU A 151 -1.83 -13.38 2.25
N LEU A 152 -2.07 -12.38 1.40
CA LEU A 152 -1.24 -12.14 0.21
C LEU A 152 0.22 -11.88 0.60
N PHE A 153 0.46 -10.92 1.49
CA PHE A 153 1.81 -10.54 1.90
C PHE A 153 2.51 -11.65 2.68
N GLN A 154 1.79 -12.40 3.54
CA GLN A 154 2.33 -13.58 4.22
C GLN A 154 2.78 -14.68 3.24
N ARG A 155 2.01 -14.94 2.17
CA ARG A 155 2.43 -15.90 1.13
C ARG A 155 3.70 -15.44 0.41
N LEU A 156 3.86 -14.14 0.24
CA LEU A 156 5.07 -13.50 -0.29
C LEU A 156 6.20 -13.41 0.74
N LYS A 157 6.08 -14.07 1.90
CA LYS A 157 7.09 -14.14 2.97
C LYS A 157 7.37 -12.81 3.66
N PHE A 158 6.45 -11.85 3.58
CA PHE A 158 6.51 -10.70 4.49
C PHE A 158 6.21 -11.15 5.91
N GLU A 159 6.98 -10.62 6.86
CA GLU A 159 6.91 -10.93 8.27
C GLU A 159 6.31 -9.75 9.04
N SER A 160 5.46 -10.05 10.02
CA SER A 160 4.89 -9.01 10.87
C SER A 160 5.92 -8.54 11.90
N ILE A 161 6.23 -7.25 11.88
CA ILE A 161 7.22 -6.65 12.79
C ILE A 161 6.55 -6.04 14.01
N CYS A 162 5.50 -5.25 13.82
CA CYS A 162 4.80 -4.57 14.91
C CYS A 162 3.38 -4.16 14.53
N MET A 163 2.65 -3.67 15.54
CA MET A 163 1.34 -3.02 15.39
C MET A 163 1.51 -1.50 15.36
N VAL A 164 0.99 -0.88 14.30
CA VAL A 164 0.95 0.56 14.07
C VAL A 164 -0.47 1.07 14.30
N HIS A 165 -0.59 2.24 14.92
CA HIS A 165 -1.87 2.89 15.20
C HIS A 165 -1.94 4.25 14.49
N TRP A 166 -2.94 4.42 13.64
CA TRP A 166 -3.29 5.71 13.05
C TRP A 166 -4.46 6.31 13.83
N ILE A 167 -4.13 7.27 14.70
CA ILE A 167 -5.12 7.89 15.60
C ILE A 167 -5.48 9.26 15.05
N ARG A 168 -6.79 9.48 14.85
CA ARG A 168 -7.36 10.80 14.56
C ARG A 168 -8.06 11.31 15.81
N VAL A 169 -7.88 12.60 16.07
CA VAL A 169 -8.47 13.32 17.21
C VAL A 169 -9.22 14.55 16.72
N GLN A 170 -10.20 15.01 17.50
CA GLN A 170 -10.99 16.21 17.28
C GLN A 170 -11.31 16.92 18.59
#